data_AF-A0AAE8NBL4-F1
#
_entry.id   AF-A0AAE8NBL4-F1
#
_cell.length_a   1.000
_cell.length_b   1.000
_cell.length_c   1.000
_cell.angle_alpha   90.00
_cell.angle_beta   90.00
_cell.angle_gamma   90.00
#
_symmetry.space_group_name_H-M   'P 1'
#
loop_
_entity.id
_entity.type
_entity.pdbx_description
1 polymer ?
#
loop_
_entity_poly.entity_id
_entity_poly.type
_entity_poly.pdbx_seq_one_letter_code
_entity_poly.pdbx_strand_id
1 'polypeptide(L)'
;MMRYVGLRDGNYILLLVDEDNPNISNRITCSAPCNFARSQTMAGDSILKTETVRVVPNSLIGAMVEDAMSGQLTPYGQRTATLNPSQQSATTAVSTQSNLPVAQPVANQPASDAAASPLQQTSFDCAKAKSIPEFLICHDPDLAASDRDLAATYQQAKDAVIDKAAFVERTRKQWNFREKNCRDKDCLTSWYAYQKRVLTKIAQTGDVNVQDN
;
A
#
# COMPACT_ATOMS: atom_id res chain seq x y z
N MET A 1 6.06 8.79 11.42
CA MET A 1 5.86 8.27 12.80
C MET A 1 6.03 6.75 12.87
N MET A 2 6.72 6.24 13.90
CA MET A 2 6.90 4.80 14.16
C MET A 2 5.89 4.29 15.22
N ARG A 3 5.32 3.10 15.01
CA ARG A 3 4.35 2.44 15.91
C ARG A 3 4.72 0.97 16.09
N TYR A 4 4.95 0.53 17.33
CA TYR A 4 5.10 -0.90 17.63
C TYR A 4 3.73 -1.55 17.77
N VAL A 5 3.44 -2.62 17.02
CA VAL A 5 2.14 -3.32 17.09
C VAL A 5 2.15 -4.39 18.18
N GLY A 6 3.34 -4.95 18.49
CA GLY A 6 3.52 -6.02 19.45
C GLY A 6 4.18 -7.26 18.87
N LEU A 7 4.27 -8.29 19.71
CA LEU A 7 4.73 -9.62 19.35
C LEU A 7 3.50 -10.49 19.03
N ARG A 8 3.40 -11.01 17.80
CA ARG A 8 2.34 -11.94 17.36
C ARG A 8 2.97 -13.14 16.68
N ASP A 9 2.58 -14.35 17.09
CA ASP A 9 3.06 -15.60 16.50
C ASP A 9 4.60 -15.69 16.42
N GLY A 10 5.29 -15.17 17.45
CA GLY A 10 6.76 -15.11 17.51
C GLY A 10 7.41 -14.04 16.63
N ASN A 11 6.62 -13.19 15.98
CA ASN A 11 7.09 -12.08 15.15
C ASN A 11 6.87 -10.72 15.80
N TYR A 12 7.93 -9.92 15.90
CA TYR A 12 7.87 -8.52 16.27
C TYR A 12 7.37 -7.71 15.07
N ILE A 13 6.34 -6.90 15.27
CA ILE A 13 5.69 -6.13 14.20
C ILE A 13 5.82 -4.63 14.49
N LEU A 14 6.47 -3.94 13.57
CA LEU A 14 6.74 -2.50 13.61
C LEU A 14 6.05 -1.85 12.39
N LEU A 15 5.33 -0.75 12.59
CA LEU A 15 4.68 0.03 11.54
C LEU A 15 5.29 1.42 11.46
N LEU A 16 5.93 1.72 10.33
CA LEU A 16 6.43 3.04 10.00
C LEU A 16 5.37 3.73 9.15
N VAL A 17 4.61 4.65 9.74
CA VAL A 17 3.58 5.43 9.03
C VAL A 17 4.21 6.74 8.57
N ASP A 18 4.00 7.09 7.31
CA ASP A 18 4.42 8.38 6.78
C ASP A 18 3.53 9.49 7.39
N GLU A 19 4.13 10.60 7.84
CA GLU A 19 3.38 11.69 8.47
C GLU A 19 2.64 12.54 7.45
N ASP A 20 3.18 12.63 6.23
CA ASP A 20 2.57 13.38 5.14
C ASP A 20 1.49 12.54 4.44
N ASN A 21 1.62 11.21 4.46
CA ASN A 21 0.63 10.30 3.89
C ASN A 21 0.33 9.08 4.80
N PRO A 22 -0.66 9.18 5.70
CA PRO A 22 -0.99 8.11 6.64
C PRO A 22 -1.55 6.85 5.97
N ASN A 23 -1.91 6.93 4.68
CA ASN A 23 -2.39 5.77 3.92
C ASN A 23 -1.25 4.86 3.48
N ILE A 24 0.01 5.33 3.48
CA ILE A 24 1.17 4.50 3.19
C ILE A 24 1.93 4.24 4.48
N SER A 25 2.20 2.95 4.75
CA SER A 25 3.03 2.54 5.87
C SER A 25 3.99 1.43 5.48
N ASN A 26 5.11 1.30 6.17
CA ASN A 26 6.01 0.18 6.00
C ASN A 26 5.93 -0.72 7.24
N ARG A 27 5.44 -1.94 7.07
CA ARG A 27 5.35 -2.97 8.09
C ARG A 27 6.63 -3.79 8.11
N ILE A 28 7.42 -3.66 9.16
CA ILE A 28 8.60 -4.48 9.40
C ILE A 28 8.21 -5.62 10.34
N THR A 29 8.44 -6.86 9.92
CA THR A 29 8.14 -8.06 10.69
C THR A 29 9.39 -8.93 10.82
N CYS A 30 9.78 -9.32 12.03
CA CYS A 30 10.91 -10.24 12.22
C CYS A 30 10.67 -11.22 13.37
N SER A 31 11.21 -12.44 13.25
CA SER A 31 11.27 -13.43 14.33
C SER A 31 12.65 -13.39 14.97
N ALA A 32 12.75 -13.49 16.31
CA ALA A 32 14.03 -13.57 17.01
C ALA A 32 14.94 -14.67 16.39
N PRO A 33 16.24 -14.42 16.16
CA PRO A 33 17.06 -13.27 16.60
C PRO A 33 17.02 -12.04 15.67
N CYS A 34 16.01 -11.93 14.80
CA CYS A 34 15.76 -10.80 13.90
C CYS A 34 16.92 -10.39 12.98
N ASN A 35 17.88 -11.28 12.66
CA ASN A 35 18.94 -11.03 11.66
C ASN A 35 18.38 -10.58 10.29
N PHE A 36 17.16 -11.02 9.97
CA PHE A 36 16.41 -10.64 8.79
C PHE A 36 15.01 -10.22 9.19
N ALA A 37 14.52 -9.16 8.56
CA ALA A 37 13.16 -8.70 8.70
C ALA A 37 12.49 -8.68 7.34
N ARG A 38 11.20 -9.01 7.34
CA ARG A 38 10.32 -8.82 6.20
C ARG A 38 9.82 -7.38 6.24
N SER A 39 10.23 -6.56 5.29
CA SER A 39 9.71 -5.22 5.06
C SER A 39 8.55 -5.30 4.09
N GLN A 40 7.40 -4.78 4.47
CA GLN A 40 6.20 -4.77 3.64
C GLN A 40 5.66 -3.36 3.52
N THR A 41 5.80 -2.76 2.34
CA THR A 41 5.13 -1.48 2.07
C THR A 41 3.63 -1.77 1.95
N MET A 42 2.82 -1.04 2.69
CA MET A 42 1.38 -1.14 2.80
C MET A 42 0.74 0.13 2.26
N ALA A 43 -0.36 0.01 1.52
CA ALA A 43 -1.31 1.09 1.25
C ALA A 43 -2.65 0.72 1.86
N GLY A 44 -3.01 1.35 2.97
CA GLY A 44 -4.09 0.89 3.85
C GLY A 44 -3.83 -0.54 4.31
N ASP A 45 -4.75 -1.46 3.99
CA ASP A 45 -4.65 -2.88 4.34
C ASP A 45 -3.95 -3.74 3.27
N SER A 46 -3.64 -3.17 2.11
CA SER A 46 -3.03 -3.88 0.98
C SER A 46 -1.50 -3.85 1.06
N ILE A 47 -0.86 -4.99 0.83
CA ILE A 47 0.61 -5.08 0.73
C ILE A 47 1.04 -4.67 -0.69
N LEU A 48 1.68 -3.50 -0.82
CA LEU A 48 2.26 -2.97 -2.07
C LEU A 48 3.55 -3.69 -2.49
N LYS A 49 4.41 -4.02 -1.52
CA LYS A 49 5.72 -4.61 -1.80
C LYS A 49 6.17 -5.44 -0.62
N THR A 50 6.86 -6.55 -0.86
CA THR A 50 7.51 -7.35 0.20
C THR A 50 8.98 -7.52 -0.14
N GLU A 51 9.86 -7.15 0.79
CA GLU A 51 11.31 -7.25 0.67
C GLU A 51 11.89 -7.89 1.92
N THR A 52 12.96 -8.67 1.75
CA THR A 52 13.73 -9.20 2.88
C THR A 52 14.90 -8.27 3.14
N VAL A 53 14.92 -7.65 4.32
CA VAL A 53 15.92 -6.69 4.73
C VAL A 53 16.81 -7.33 5.79
N ARG A 54 18.13 -7.18 5.66
CA ARG A 54 19.07 -7.57 6.71
C ARG A 54 19.02 -6.53 7.82
N VAL A 55 18.76 -6.96 9.04
CA VAL A 55 18.79 -6.09 10.21
C VAL A 55 20.22 -6.08 10.73
N VAL A 56 20.81 -4.89 10.82
CA VAL A 56 22.15 -4.70 11.37
C VAL A 56 22.08 -3.78 12.58
N PRO A 57 22.86 -4.02 13.66
CA PRO A 57 22.79 -3.23 14.89
C PRO A 57 22.95 -1.72 14.68
N ASN A 58 23.82 -1.30 13.75
CA ASN A 58 24.07 0.11 13.44
C ASN A 58 23.07 0.73 12.45
N SER A 59 21.83 0.23 12.40
CA SER A 59 20.78 0.78 11.54
C SER A 59 19.56 1.19 12.35
N LEU A 60 18.77 2.13 11.83
CA LEU A 60 17.53 2.57 12.45
C LEU A 60 16.58 1.40 12.72
N ILE A 61 16.46 0.47 11.76
CA ILE A 61 15.66 -0.76 11.91
C ILE A 61 16.26 -1.66 12.99
N GLY A 62 17.58 -1.76 13.08
CA GLY A 62 18.29 -2.49 14.13
C GLY A 62 17.95 -2.01 15.52
N ALA A 63 18.08 -0.71 15.77
CA ALA A 63 17.73 -0.10 17.06
C ALA A 63 16.26 -0.34 17.42
N MET A 64 15.33 -0.13 16.47
CA MET A 64 13.90 -0.37 16.69
C MET A 64 13.58 -1.83 17.03
N VAL A 65 14.24 -2.78 16.38
CA VAL A 65 14.04 -4.22 16.60
C VAL A 65 14.67 -4.64 17.93
N GLU A 66 15.83 -4.11 18.30
CA GLU A 66 16.48 -4.37 19.58
C GLU A 66 15.65 -3.87 20.76
N ASP A 67 15.06 -2.68 20.64
CA ASP A 67 14.12 -2.14 21.64
C ASP A 67 12.87 -3.03 21.76
N ALA A 68 12.37 -3.56 20.64
CA ALA A 68 11.25 -4.49 20.64
C ALA A 68 11.60 -5.82 21.33
N MET A 69 12.79 -6.37 21.05
CA MET A 69 13.28 -7.63 21.62
C MET A 69 13.64 -7.50 23.11
N SER A 70 14.11 -6.34 23.54
CA SER A 70 14.40 -6.04 24.95
C SER A 70 13.16 -5.65 25.76
N GLY A 71 11.98 -5.57 25.12
CA GLY A 71 10.71 -5.25 25.78
C GLY A 71 10.58 -3.77 26.18
N GLN A 72 11.40 -2.90 25.60
CA GLN A 72 11.35 -1.45 25.89
C GLN A 72 10.21 -0.74 25.16
N LEU A 73 9.69 -1.32 24.08
CA LEU A 73 8.60 -0.73 23.31
C LEU A 73 7.23 -1.13 23.86
N THR A 74 6.36 -0.14 24.02
CA THR A 74 4.95 -0.34 24.36
C THR A 74 4.10 -0.44 23.08
N PRO A 75 3.20 -1.43 22.95
CA PRO A 75 2.39 -1.57 21.75
C PRO A 75 1.40 -0.40 21.60
N TYR A 76 1.38 0.20 20.42
CA TYR A 76 0.47 1.27 20.05
C TYR A 76 -0.99 0.77 20.06
N GLY A 77 -1.89 1.56 20.64
CA GLY A 77 -3.31 1.23 20.74
C GLY A 77 -3.68 0.34 21.92
N GLN A 78 -2.71 -0.12 22.73
CA GLN A 78 -3.01 -0.61 24.07
C GLN A 78 -3.41 0.60 24.92
N ARG A 79 -4.72 0.87 25.03
CA ARG A 79 -5.24 1.52 26.24
C ARG A 79 -4.86 0.58 27.37
N THR A 80 -3.81 0.90 28.11
CA THR A 80 -3.66 0.42 29.48
C THR A 80 -5.00 0.71 30.16
N ALA A 81 -5.73 -0.35 30.48
CA ALA A 81 -6.75 -0.29 31.52
C ALA A 81 -5.99 -0.03 32.83
N THR A 82 -5.56 1.21 33.02
CA THR A 82 -4.94 1.65 34.25
C THR A 82 -6.04 1.71 35.30
N LEU A 83 -6.05 0.69 36.14
CA LEU A 83 -6.37 0.73 37.57
C LEU A 83 -7.49 1.69 37.98
N ASN A 84 -8.69 1.16 38.18
CA ASN A 84 -9.63 1.73 39.15
C ASN A 84 -9.79 0.74 40.31
N PRO A 85 -9.31 1.05 41.53
CA PRO A 85 -9.61 0.26 42.70
C PRO A 85 -11.05 0.50 43.13
N SER A 86 -11.61 -0.45 43.87
CA SER A 86 -12.94 -0.45 44.51
C SER A 86 -14.15 -0.52 43.57
N GLN A 87 -14.76 -1.71 43.49
CA GLN A 87 -15.91 -2.00 44.35
C GLN A 87 -16.27 -3.49 44.27
N GLN A 88 -16.01 -4.18 45.39
CA GLN A 88 -16.70 -5.41 45.74
C GLN A 88 -18.18 -5.10 45.91
N SER A 89 -19.03 -5.93 45.30
CA SER A 89 -20.31 -6.32 45.89
C SER A 89 -20.65 -7.69 45.34
N ALA A 90 -20.51 -8.67 46.23
CA ALA A 90 -21.05 -10.01 46.05
C ALA A 90 -22.57 -9.97 46.26
N THR A 91 -23.32 -10.77 45.49
CA THR A 91 -24.41 -11.61 46.00
C THR A 91 -24.88 -12.61 44.94
N THR A 92 -24.58 -13.88 45.20
CA THR A 92 -25.48 -15.06 45.22
C THR A 92 -26.50 -15.32 44.09
N ALA A 93 -26.19 -16.38 43.33
CA ALA A 93 -26.99 -17.58 42.97
C ALA A 93 -28.49 -17.46 42.64
N VAL A 94 -28.91 -18.09 41.52
CA VAL A 94 -29.70 -19.35 41.49
C VAL A 94 -29.80 -19.87 40.03
N SER A 95 -29.78 -21.21 39.96
CA SER A 95 -29.90 -22.21 38.89
C SER A 95 -30.90 -21.92 37.75
N THR A 96 -30.69 -22.50 36.56
CA THR A 96 -31.35 -23.75 36.10
C THR A 96 -30.72 -24.25 34.79
N GLN A 97 -30.41 -25.55 34.74
CA GLN A 97 -29.97 -26.31 33.58
C GLN A 97 -31.06 -26.38 32.49
N SER A 98 -30.67 -26.43 31.22
CA SER A 98 -31.31 -27.30 30.21
C SER A 98 -30.51 -27.36 28.90
N ASN A 99 -30.06 -28.59 28.60
CA ASN A 99 -29.80 -29.18 27.29
C ASN A 99 -28.62 -28.72 26.41
N LEU A 100 -27.59 -29.56 26.41
CA LEU A 100 -26.76 -29.86 25.24
C LEU A 100 -27.58 -30.63 24.19
N PRO A 101 -27.21 -30.51 22.91
CA PRO A 101 -26.65 -31.69 22.27
C PRO A 101 -25.31 -31.41 21.58
N VAL A 102 -24.34 -32.27 21.92
CA VAL A 102 -23.36 -32.94 21.06
C VAL A 102 -22.75 -32.14 19.91
N ALA A 103 -21.46 -31.85 20.10
CA ALA A 103 -20.51 -31.47 19.08
C ALA A 103 -20.34 -32.56 18.00
N GLN A 104 -20.36 -32.15 16.74
CA GLN A 104 -19.65 -32.79 15.63
C GLN A 104 -19.08 -31.71 14.69
N PRO A 105 -17.99 -32.02 13.97
CA PRO A 105 -16.86 -31.13 13.79
C PRO A 105 -17.07 -30.12 12.65
N VAL A 106 -16.51 -28.92 12.84
CA VAL A 106 -16.32 -27.92 11.78
C VAL A 106 -15.40 -28.53 10.74
N ALA A 107 -15.98 -29.15 9.72
CA ALA A 107 -15.26 -29.66 8.57
C ALA A 107 -14.69 -28.47 7.79
N ASN A 108 -13.36 -28.40 7.80
CA ASN A 108 -12.49 -27.77 6.80
C ASN A 108 -13.23 -27.00 5.69
N GLN A 109 -13.48 -25.73 5.93
CA GLN A 109 -13.35 -24.77 4.86
C GLN A 109 -11.87 -24.39 4.83
N PRO A 110 -11.13 -24.63 3.72
CA PRO A 110 -9.82 -24.04 3.57
C PRO A 110 -10.00 -22.54 3.80
N ALA A 111 -9.18 -21.97 4.69
CA ALA A 111 -9.08 -20.54 4.86
C ALA A 111 -8.98 -19.95 3.46
N SER A 112 -10.02 -19.22 3.05
CA SER A 112 -10.01 -18.51 1.79
C SER A 112 -8.71 -17.73 1.75
N ASP A 113 -7.86 -18.08 0.77
CA ASP A 113 -6.77 -17.26 0.32
C ASP A 113 -7.25 -15.81 0.38
N ALA A 114 -6.50 -14.94 1.05
CA ALA A 114 -6.73 -13.50 1.00
C ALA A 114 -6.94 -13.17 -0.47
N ALA A 115 -8.18 -12.84 -0.84
CA ALA A 115 -8.58 -12.67 -2.22
C ALA A 115 -7.66 -11.60 -2.80
N ALA A 116 -6.70 -12.02 -3.62
CA ALA A 116 -5.91 -11.10 -4.40
C ALA A 116 -6.93 -10.37 -5.28
N SER A 117 -7.17 -9.09 -4.99
CA SER A 117 -8.02 -8.25 -5.83
C SER A 117 -7.56 -8.43 -7.27
N PRO A 118 -8.47 -8.70 -8.21
CA PRO A 118 -8.08 -8.95 -9.59
C PRO A 118 -7.32 -7.73 -10.13
N LEU A 119 -6.21 -7.99 -10.81
CA LEU A 119 -5.47 -6.94 -11.49
C LEU A 119 -6.41 -6.22 -12.44
N GLN A 120 -6.33 -4.90 -12.42
CA GLN A 120 -7.14 -4.07 -13.29
C GLN A 120 -6.64 -4.19 -14.72
N GLN A 121 -7.56 -4.05 -15.68
CA GLN A 121 -7.19 -3.93 -17.08
C GLN A 121 -6.54 -2.56 -17.30
N THR A 122 -5.28 -2.51 -17.74
CA THR A 122 -4.58 -1.24 -18.03
C THR A 122 -4.17 -1.21 -19.50
N SER A 123 -3.55 -0.12 -19.95
CA SER A 123 -2.97 -0.03 -21.29
C SER A 123 -1.65 -0.80 -21.44
N PHE A 124 -1.15 -1.37 -20.33
CA PHE A 124 0.05 -2.20 -20.27
C PHE A 124 -0.26 -3.54 -19.60
N ASP A 125 0.74 -4.42 -19.57
CA ASP A 125 0.61 -5.75 -18.99
C ASP A 125 0.92 -5.68 -17.48
N CYS A 126 -0.11 -5.79 -16.64
CA CYS A 126 0.07 -5.75 -15.18
C CYS A 126 0.94 -6.88 -14.62
N ALA A 127 1.07 -8.01 -15.33
CA ALA A 127 2.00 -9.07 -14.92
C ALA A 127 3.47 -8.66 -15.09
N LYS A 128 3.75 -7.58 -15.83
CA LYS A 128 5.08 -7.03 -16.08
C LYS A 128 5.35 -5.74 -15.33
N ALA A 129 4.44 -5.31 -14.45
CA ALA A 129 4.61 -4.13 -13.63
C ALA A 129 5.88 -4.24 -12.77
N LYS A 130 6.76 -3.25 -12.86
CA LYS A 130 8.05 -3.23 -12.15
C LYS A 130 8.24 -1.98 -11.29
N SER A 131 7.46 -0.94 -11.54
CA SER A 131 7.55 0.32 -10.82
C SER A 131 6.38 0.54 -9.85
N ILE A 132 6.60 1.44 -8.88
CA ILE A 132 5.56 1.83 -7.92
C ILE A 132 4.34 2.43 -8.64
N PRO A 133 4.49 3.36 -9.62
CA PRO A 133 3.39 3.81 -10.45
C PRO A 133 2.60 2.67 -11.12
N GLU A 134 3.29 1.76 -11.82
CA GLU A 134 2.64 0.66 -12.53
C GLU A 134 1.88 -0.26 -11.57
N PHE A 135 2.46 -0.57 -10.41
CA PHE A 135 1.80 -1.36 -9.39
C PHE A 135 0.52 -0.67 -8.89
N LEU A 136 0.58 0.62 -8.57
CA LEU A 136 -0.58 1.40 -8.12
C LEU A 136 -1.69 1.40 -9.18
N ILE A 137 -1.34 1.61 -10.45
CA ILE A 137 -2.30 1.60 -11.55
C ILE A 137 -2.97 0.22 -11.70
N CYS A 138 -2.22 -0.87 -11.52
CA CYS A 138 -2.75 -2.22 -11.65
C CYS A 138 -3.70 -2.65 -10.51
N HIS A 139 -3.69 -1.96 -9.37
CA HIS A 139 -4.48 -2.32 -8.20
C HIS A 139 -5.52 -1.25 -7.81
N ASP A 140 -5.62 -0.17 -8.58
CA ASP A 140 -6.60 0.90 -8.36
C ASP A 140 -7.48 1.09 -9.62
N PRO A 141 -8.81 0.93 -9.50
CA PRO A 141 -9.70 0.99 -10.66
C PRO A 141 -9.76 2.38 -11.31
N ASP A 142 -9.60 3.46 -10.54
CA ASP A 142 -9.65 4.84 -11.06
C ASP A 142 -8.37 5.17 -11.82
N LEU A 143 -7.21 4.75 -11.30
CA LEU A 143 -5.93 4.89 -11.97
C LEU A 143 -5.87 4.03 -13.24
N ALA A 144 -6.39 2.79 -13.19
CA ALA A 144 -6.49 1.93 -14.37
C ALA A 144 -7.41 2.54 -15.45
N ALA A 145 -8.53 3.15 -15.06
CA ALA A 145 -9.41 3.87 -15.98
C ALA A 145 -8.69 5.08 -16.60
N SER A 146 -7.99 5.87 -15.79
CA SER A 146 -7.19 7.01 -16.25
C SER A 146 -6.08 6.58 -17.21
N ASP A 147 -5.47 5.42 -16.98
CA ASP A 147 -4.44 4.85 -17.86
C ASP A 147 -4.98 4.49 -19.25
N ARG A 148 -6.13 3.79 -19.31
CA ARG A 148 -6.78 3.45 -20.59
C ARG A 148 -7.23 4.69 -21.37
N ASP A 149 -7.78 5.67 -20.66
CA ASP A 149 -8.23 6.95 -21.22
C ASP A 149 -7.06 7.80 -21.76
N LEU A 150 -5.94 7.82 -21.02
CA LEU A 150 -4.73 8.47 -21.50
C LEU A 150 -4.15 7.75 -22.73
N ALA A 151 -4.18 6.42 -22.77
CA ALA A 151 -3.71 5.66 -23.92
C ALA A 151 -4.50 5.97 -25.19
N ALA A 152 -5.82 6.10 -25.09
CA ALA A 152 -6.67 6.53 -26.21
C ALA A 152 -6.31 7.96 -26.68
N THR A 153 -6.17 8.90 -25.73
CA THR A 153 -5.79 10.29 -26.03
C THR A 153 -4.38 10.38 -26.65
N TYR A 154 -3.45 9.55 -26.18
CA TYR A 154 -2.09 9.46 -26.72
C TYR A 154 -2.09 9.03 -28.19
N GLN A 155 -2.90 8.05 -28.59
CA GLN A 155 -3.00 7.66 -30.00
C GLN A 155 -3.52 8.81 -30.87
N GLN A 156 -4.59 9.49 -30.42
CA GLN A 156 -5.12 10.65 -31.13
C GLN A 156 -4.07 11.77 -31.30
N ALA A 157 -3.32 12.07 -30.24
CA ALA A 157 -2.25 13.06 -30.29
C ALA A 157 -1.10 12.63 -31.22
N LYS A 158 -0.73 11.35 -31.20
CA LYS A 158 0.31 10.77 -32.06
C LYS A 158 -0.06 10.82 -33.54
N ASP A 159 -1.34 10.66 -33.86
CA ASP A 159 -1.83 10.71 -35.24
C ASP A 159 -1.95 12.14 -35.76
N ALA A 160 -2.27 13.10 -34.89
CA ALA A 160 -2.43 14.51 -35.25
C ALA A 160 -1.11 15.31 -35.29
N VAL A 161 -0.09 14.90 -34.54
CA VAL A 161 1.14 15.70 -34.37
C VAL A 161 1.97 15.80 -35.65
N ILE A 162 2.42 17.03 -35.95
CA ILE A 162 3.25 17.33 -37.13
C ILE A 162 4.69 16.84 -36.91
N ASP A 163 5.29 17.15 -35.75
CA ASP A 163 6.62 16.70 -35.36
C ASP A 163 6.56 15.49 -34.43
N LYS A 164 6.67 14.30 -35.05
CA LYS A 164 6.66 13.02 -34.33
C LYS A 164 7.89 12.83 -33.42
N ALA A 165 9.04 13.38 -33.79
CA ALA A 165 10.27 13.20 -33.01
C ALA A 165 10.19 13.99 -31.70
N ALA A 166 9.78 15.26 -31.79
CA ALA A 166 9.55 16.09 -30.61
C ALA A 166 8.45 15.50 -29.71
N PHE A 167 7.39 14.90 -30.29
CA PHE A 167 6.32 14.25 -29.53
C PHE A 167 6.83 13.06 -28.71
N VAL A 168 7.63 12.19 -29.32
CA VAL A 168 8.25 11.05 -28.63
C VAL A 168 9.15 11.53 -27.50
N GLU A 169 9.96 12.57 -27.72
CA GLU A 169 10.81 13.11 -26.67
C GLU A 169 10.02 13.69 -25.50
N ARG A 170 8.99 14.49 -25.78
CA ARG A 170 8.10 15.09 -24.76
C ARG A 170 7.43 14.01 -23.92
N THR A 171 6.83 13.03 -24.58
CA THR A 171 6.08 11.95 -23.91
C THR A 171 7.01 11.07 -23.08
N ARG A 172 8.22 10.77 -23.58
CA ARG A 172 9.27 10.07 -22.80
C ARG A 172 9.67 10.85 -21.55
N LYS A 173 9.85 12.18 -21.65
CA LYS A 173 10.17 13.03 -20.47
C LYS A 173 9.05 12.94 -19.42
N GLN A 174 7.79 13.04 -19.85
CA GLN A 174 6.63 12.96 -18.95
C GLN A 174 6.49 11.57 -18.29
N TRP A 175 6.68 10.50 -19.06
CA TRP A 175 6.71 9.14 -18.52
C TRP A 175 7.82 8.98 -17.47
N ASN A 176 9.05 9.40 -17.79
CA ASN A 176 10.17 9.34 -16.86
C ASN A 176 9.95 10.18 -15.59
N PHE A 177 9.27 11.32 -15.71
CA PHE A 177 8.88 12.12 -14.55
C PHE A 177 7.94 11.33 -13.65
N ARG A 178 6.89 10.71 -14.21
CA ARG A 178 5.96 9.87 -13.43
C ARG A 178 6.67 8.74 -12.72
N GLU A 179 7.52 8.00 -13.44
CA GLU A 179 8.30 6.88 -12.89
C GLU A 179 9.19 7.33 -11.71
N LYS A 180 9.79 8.51 -11.81
CA LYS A 180 10.71 9.01 -10.78
C LYS A 180 10.02 9.66 -9.59
N ASN A 181 8.92 10.38 -9.80
CA ASN A 181 8.37 11.29 -8.79
C ASN A 181 7.08 10.79 -8.15
N CYS A 182 6.25 10.02 -8.86
CA CYS A 182 4.99 9.56 -8.28
C CYS A 182 5.13 8.29 -7.45
N ARG A 183 4.64 8.34 -6.21
CA ARG A 183 4.69 7.24 -5.23
C ARG A 183 3.34 6.95 -4.56
N ASP A 184 2.31 7.71 -4.93
CA ASP A 184 0.96 7.59 -4.39
C ASP A 184 -0.09 7.85 -5.48
N LYS A 185 -1.36 7.62 -5.12
CA LYS A 185 -2.51 7.84 -5.98
C LYS A 185 -2.66 9.31 -6.37
N ASP A 186 -2.51 10.24 -5.43
CA ASP A 186 -2.75 11.67 -5.67
C ASP A 186 -1.77 12.26 -6.69
N CYS A 187 -0.48 11.88 -6.63
CA CYS A 187 0.49 12.26 -7.66
C CYS A 187 0.11 11.70 -9.01
N LEU A 188 -0.28 10.42 -9.09
CA LEU A 188 -0.67 9.79 -10.34
C LEU A 188 -1.94 10.41 -10.93
N THR A 189 -2.97 10.65 -10.11
CA THR A 189 -4.21 11.31 -10.53
C THR A 189 -3.92 12.71 -11.06
N SER A 190 -3.10 13.50 -10.37
CA SER A 190 -2.69 14.84 -10.81
C SER A 190 -1.90 14.79 -12.12
N TRP A 191 -0.98 13.83 -12.24
CA TRP A 191 -0.17 13.62 -13.44
C TRP A 191 -1.03 13.19 -14.64
N TYR A 192 -1.96 12.25 -14.46
CA TYR A 192 -2.90 11.82 -15.51
C TYR A 192 -3.78 12.98 -15.98
N ALA A 193 -4.32 13.78 -15.05
CA ALA A 193 -5.14 14.93 -15.39
C ALA A 193 -4.37 15.96 -16.23
N TYR A 194 -3.15 16.31 -15.81
CA TYR A 194 -2.26 17.20 -16.56
C TYR A 194 -1.93 16.63 -17.95
N GLN A 195 -1.46 15.38 -17.99
CA GLN A 195 -0.98 14.77 -19.22
C GLN A 195 -2.13 14.60 -20.23
N LYS A 196 -3.35 14.28 -19.76
CA LYS A 196 -4.53 14.21 -20.61
C LYS A 196 -4.86 15.57 -21.23
N ARG A 197 -4.86 16.67 -20.46
CA ARG A 197 -5.12 18.02 -20.99
C ARG A 197 -4.10 18.43 -22.05
N VAL A 198 -2.82 18.19 -21.79
CA VAL A 198 -1.73 18.46 -22.75
C VAL A 198 -1.92 17.65 -24.03
N LEU A 199 -2.09 16.33 -23.92
CA LEU A 199 -2.24 15.46 -25.11
C LEU A 199 -3.51 15.78 -25.90
N THR A 200 -4.60 16.15 -25.22
CA THR A 200 -5.84 16.59 -25.89
C THR A 200 -5.60 17.84 -26.72
N LYS A 201 -4.87 18.83 -26.18
CA LYS A 201 -4.51 20.04 -26.93
C LYS A 201 -3.63 19.69 -28.13
N ILE A 202 -2.63 18.81 -27.97
CA ILE A 202 -1.79 18.34 -29.09
C ILE A 202 -2.64 17.63 -30.16
N ALA A 203 -3.59 16.79 -29.75
CA ALA A 203 -4.49 16.09 -30.67
C ALA A 203 -5.37 17.06 -31.48
N GLN A 204 -5.70 18.22 -30.92
CA GLN A 204 -6.52 19.24 -31.59
C GLN A 204 -5.70 20.16 -32.50
N THR A 205 -4.46 20.50 -32.12
CA THR A 205 -3.66 21.52 -32.83
C THR A 205 -2.55 20.94 -33.70
N GLY A 206 -2.13 19.70 -33.44
CA GLY A 206 -0.92 19.11 -34.03
C GLY A 206 0.40 19.70 -33.52
N ASP A 207 0.36 20.67 -32.60
CA ASP A 207 1.53 21.36 -32.04
C ASP A 207 1.98 20.74 -30.71
N VAL A 208 3.17 20.15 -30.73
CA VAL A 208 3.82 19.50 -29.58
C VAL A 208 4.23 20.47 -28.45
N ASN A 209 4.33 21.77 -28.74
CA ASN A 209 4.80 22.78 -27.79
C ASN A 209 3.68 23.42 -26.97
N VAL A 210 2.42 23.01 -27.21
CA VAL A 210 1.27 23.54 -26.49
C VAL A 210 1.43 23.34 -24.97
N GLN A 211 1.08 24.38 -24.22
CA GLN A 211 1.17 24.42 -22.77
C GLN A 211 -0.20 24.23 -22.11
N ASP A 212 -0.18 23.68 -20.90
CA ASP A 212 -1.37 23.63 -20.06
C ASP A 212 -1.47 24.95 -19.28
N ASN A 213 -2.10 25.95 -19.91
CA ASN A 213 -2.47 27.22 -19.28
C ASN A 213 -3.65 27.03 -18.32
#